data_AF-A0A4R0R012-F1
#
_entry.id   AF-A0A4R0R012-F1
#
_cell.length_a   1.000
_cell.length_b   1.000
_cell.length_c   1.000
_cell.angle_alpha   90.00
_cell.angle_beta   90.00
_cell.angle_gamma   90.00
#
_symmetry.space_group_name_H-M   'P 1'
#
loop_
_entity.id
_entity.type
_entity.pdbx_description
1 polymer ?
#
loop_
_entity_poly.entity_id
_entity_poly.type
_entity_poly.pdbx_seq_one_letter_code
_entity_poly.pdbx_strand_id
1 'polypeptide(L)'
;MDASGEDLNRSPPVYDECEQCHRMEEDEEDGEFILLRCSTCKNKFYCSVACQNKGWKTHKYDCSLLPIGTLAIKQPLETSAQAQLDAEVQRVSEVLRTWADACDPQTADSEDTAAASSHVVQPEDELIKDLPNTLPVAYSSQTYTRLPAQHASYPFRLPSILIARLFLIHAMTPSPTNTLDEIQRLETIFAGYEGPDPWWPPKYVCRPGDLSPGEYAMLSQVLVVSSMAAIRAGGKEKGDEEVGGEAWKKRAFDMRFVRLMQLMKRRFMTKS
;
A
#
# COMPACT_ATOMS: atom_id res chain seq x y z
N MET A 1 -14.03 21.40 -3.32
CA MET A 1 -15.10 20.60 -3.96
C MET A 1 -15.61 19.69 -2.88
N ASP A 2 -16.86 19.85 -2.45
CA ASP A 2 -17.47 18.87 -1.56
C ASP A 2 -17.67 17.61 -2.39
N ALA A 3 -16.73 16.67 -2.31
CA ALA A 3 -17.03 15.29 -2.68
C ALA A 3 -18.17 14.89 -1.75
N SER A 4 -19.41 14.97 -2.25
CA SER A 4 -20.58 14.65 -1.46
C SER A 4 -20.36 13.24 -0.93
N GLY A 5 -20.72 12.98 0.34
CA GLY A 5 -20.53 11.64 0.93
C GLY A 5 -21.17 10.50 0.12
N GLU A 6 -22.02 10.84 -0.85
CA GLU A 6 -22.57 9.95 -1.86
C GLU A 6 -21.50 9.28 -2.74
N ASP A 7 -20.43 9.98 -3.13
CA ASP A 7 -19.40 9.42 -4.01
C ASP A 7 -18.55 8.36 -3.29
N LEU A 8 -18.17 8.61 -2.03
CA LEU A 8 -17.40 7.67 -1.20
C LEU A 8 -18.14 6.34 -0.98
N ASN A 9 -19.47 6.37 -1.00
CA ASN A 9 -20.34 5.26 -0.67
C ASN A 9 -20.94 4.56 -1.90
N ARG A 10 -20.39 4.82 -3.09
CA ARG A 10 -20.74 4.03 -4.29
C ARG A 10 -20.08 2.65 -4.22
N SER A 11 -20.71 1.69 -4.89
CA SER A 11 -20.07 0.39 -5.12
C SER A 11 -18.95 0.56 -6.14
N PRO A 12 -17.88 -0.26 -6.07
CA PRO A 12 -16.91 -0.33 -7.16
C PRO A 12 -17.61 -0.61 -8.49
N PRO A 13 -17.13 -0.04 -9.61
CA PRO A 13 -17.70 -0.34 -10.93
C PRO A 13 -17.66 -1.84 -11.20
N VAL A 14 -18.66 -2.34 -11.93
CA VAL A 14 -18.63 -3.71 -12.46
C VAL A 14 -17.63 -3.72 -13.61
N TYR A 15 -16.77 -4.73 -13.65
CA TYR A 15 -16.08 -5.12 -14.88
C TYR A 15 -16.65 -6.45 -15.36
N ASP A 16 -16.47 -6.71 -16.64
CA ASP A 16 -17.22 -7.65 -17.48
C ASP A 16 -16.62 -9.08 -17.52
N GLU A 17 -15.49 -9.32 -16.84
CA GLU A 17 -14.85 -10.64 -16.80
C GLU A 17 -14.92 -11.35 -15.44
N CYS A 18 -15.10 -12.67 -15.49
CA CYS A 18 -14.99 -13.53 -14.31
C CYS A 18 -13.53 -13.69 -13.87
N GLU A 19 -13.21 -13.32 -12.63
CA GLU A 19 -11.87 -13.42 -12.01
C GLU A 19 -11.23 -14.82 -12.00
N GLN A 20 -12.03 -15.87 -12.26
CA GLN A 20 -11.55 -17.24 -12.21
C GLN A 20 -11.49 -17.94 -13.57
N CYS A 21 -12.42 -17.64 -14.48
CA CYS A 21 -12.48 -18.31 -15.78
C CYS A 21 -12.36 -17.35 -16.97
N HIS A 22 -12.28 -16.05 -16.72
CA HIS A 22 -12.16 -14.98 -17.72
C HIS A 22 -13.25 -15.00 -18.80
N ARG A 23 -14.40 -15.63 -18.51
CA ARG A 23 -15.59 -15.52 -19.37
C ARG A 23 -16.11 -14.08 -19.27
N MET A 24 -16.43 -13.51 -20.41
CA MET A 24 -16.98 -12.16 -20.52
C MET A 24 -18.51 -12.19 -20.62
N GLU A 25 -19.17 -11.08 -20.27
CA GLU A 25 -20.63 -10.91 -20.47
C GLU A 25 -21.06 -11.09 -21.93
N GLU A 26 -20.20 -10.69 -22.88
CA GLU A 26 -20.47 -10.76 -24.32
C GLU A 26 -20.51 -12.21 -24.88
N ASP A 27 -20.01 -13.19 -24.13
CA ASP A 27 -19.97 -14.59 -24.55
C ASP A 27 -21.36 -15.28 -24.47
N GLU A 28 -22.39 -14.64 -23.92
CA GLU A 28 -23.74 -15.23 -23.77
C GLU A 28 -24.76 -14.65 -24.77
N GLU A 29 -25.19 -15.48 -25.72
CA GLU A 29 -26.12 -15.12 -26.80
C GLU A 29 -27.55 -14.76 -26.33
N ASP A 30 -27.93 -15.15 -25.11
CA ASP A 30 -29.34 -15.12 -24.63
C ASP A 30 -29.66 -14.02 -23.61
N GLY A 31 -28.71 -13.12 -23.32
CA GLY A 31 -28.98 -11.91 -22.54
C GLY A 31 -29.02 -12.09 -21.02
N GLU A 32 -28.40 -11.12 -20.34
CA GLU A 32 -28.33 -10.94 -18.88
C GLU A 32 -27.43 -11.96 -18.13
N PHE A 33 -26.19 -12.12 -18.59
CA PHE A 33 -25.11 -12.63 -17.74
C PHE A 33 -24.75 -11.58 -16.69
N ILE A 34 -25.09 -11.81 -15.42
CA ILE A 34 -24.72 -10.89 -14.32
C ILE A 34 -23.63 -11.55 -13.47
N LEU A 35 -22.46 -10.91 -13.41
CA LEU A 35 -21.40 -11.36 -12.53
C LEU A 35 -21.73 -11.17 -11.04
N LEU A 36 -21.49 -12.23 -10.26
CA LEU A 36 -21.62 -12.22 -8.81
C LEU A 36 -20.47 -11.46 -8.17
N ARG A 37 -20.79 -10.44 -7.38
CA ARG A 37 -19.81 -9.71 -6.55
C ARG A 37 -19.42 -10.53 -5.33
N CYS A 38 -18.14 -10.51 -4.98
CA CYS A 38 -17.68 -10.99 -3.68
C CYS A 38 -18.44 -10.27 -2.55
N SER A 39 -19.08 -11.02 -1.65
CA SER A 39 -19.94 -10.45 -0.61
C SER A 39 -19.19 -9.59 0.41
N THR A 40 -17.88 -9.79 0.58
CA THR A 40 -17.03 -9.06 1.53
C THR A 40 -16.42 -7.80 0.94
N CYS A 41 -15.67 -7.90 -0.16
CA CYS A 41 -14.93 -6.76 -0.72
C CYS A 41 -15.70 -6.02 -1.81
N LYS A 42 -16.72 -6.64 -2.42
CA LYS A 42 -17.53 -6.13 -3.55
C LYS A 42 -16.74 -5.73 -4.80
N ASN A 43 -15.43 -6.03 -4.83
CA ASN A 43 -14.45 -5.59 -5.81
C ASN A 43 -13.89 -6.74 -6.66
N LYS A 44 -14.41 -7.97 -6.47
CA LYS A 44 -14.06 -9.14 -7.26
C LYS A 44 -15.34 -9.80 -7.77
N PHE A 45 -15.32 -10.21 -9.03
CA PHE A 45 -16.51 -10.60 -9.78
C PHE A 45 -16.38 -12.02 -10.33
N TYR A 46 -17.44 -12.82 -10.24
CA TYR A 46 -17.43 -14.23 -10.60
C TYR A 46 -18.72 -14.62 -11.31
N CYS A 47 -18.64 -15.44 -12.36
CA CYS A 47 -19.82 -15.93 -13.06
C CYS A 47 -20.68 -16.92 -12.24
N SER A 48 -20.13 -17.48 -11.17
CA SER A 48 -20.81 -18.49 -10.36
C SER A 48 -20.15 -18.64 -8.99
N VAL A 49 -20.90 -19.19 -8.03
CA VAL A 49 -20.38 -19.57 -6.71
C VAL A 49 -19.24 -20.60 -6.84
N ALA A 50 -19.29 -21.48 -7.85
CA ALA A 50 -18.21 -22.43 -8.13
C ALA A 50 -16.91 -21.70 -8.50
N CYS A 51 -16.98 -20.70 -9.38
CA CYS A 51 -15.83 -19.86 -9.71
C CYS A 51 -15.34 -19.05 -8.52
N GLN A 52 -16.24 -18.48 -7.72
CA GLN A 52 -15.88 -17.78 -6.48
C GLN A 52 -15.13 -18.70 -5.50
N ASN A 53 -15.61 -19.91 -5.26
CA ASN A 53 -14.98 -20.89 -4.37
C ASN A 53 -13.59 -21.32 -4.87
N LYS A 54 -13.44 -21.46 -6.19
CA LYS A 54 -12.15 -21.79 -6.81
C LYS A 54 -11.17 -20.61 -6.68
N GLY A 55 -11.63 -19.39 -6.97
CA GLY A 55 -10.83 -18.15 -6.86
C GLY A 55 -10.51 -17.76 -5.44
N TRP A 56 -11.28 -18.24 -4.45
CA TRP A 56 -11.05 -17.95 -3.04
C TRP A 56 -9.68 -18.37 -2.53
N LYS A 57 -9.06 -19.39 -3.14
CA LYS A 57 -7.72 -19.86 -2.77
C LYS A 57 -6.67 -18.75 -2.85
N THR A 58 -6.79 -17.85 -3.83
CA THR A 58 -5.93 -16.69 -4.04
C THR A 58 -6.57 -15.42 -3.51
N HIS A 59 -7.83 -15.13 -3.88
CA HIS A 59 -8.53 -13.89 -3.54
C HIS A 59 -8.53 -13.57 -2.03
N LYS A 60 -8.59 -14.57 -1.17
CA LYS A 60 -8.70 -14.36 0.29
C LYS A 60 -7.56 -13.56 0.93
N TYR A 61 -6.43 -13.41 0.25
CA TYR A 61 -5.30 -12.63 0.73
C TYR A 61 -5.40 -11.14 0.35
N ASP A 62 -6.20 -10.83 -0.67
CA ASP A 62 -6.48 -9.50 -1.20
C ASP A 62 -7.94 -9.08 -0.88
N CYS A 63 -8.65 -9.86 -0.06
CA CYS A 63 -10.03 -9.64 0.31
C CYS A 63 -10.11 -8.98 1.69
N SER A 64 -10.66 -7.77 1.74
CA SER A 64 -11.06 -7.13 2.99
C SER A 64 -12.42 -6.44 2.87
N LEU A 65 -13.04 -6.20 4.02
CA LEU A 65 -14.41 -5.68 4.11
C LEU A 65 -14.55 -4.32 3.41
N LEU A 66 -15.57 -4.19 2.57
CA LEU A 66 -16.01 -2.90 2.03
C LEU A 66 -17.41 -2.56 2.56
N PRO A 67 -17.51 -1.75 3.64
CA PRO A 67 -18.77 -1.39 4.26
C PRO A 67 -19.40 -0.21 3.51
N ILE A 68 -20.02 -0.50 2.37
CA ILE A 68 -20.73 0.47 1.54
C ILE A 68 -21.84 1.13 2.37
N GLY A 69 -21.93 2.46 2.29
CA GLY A 69 -22.91 3.27 3.03
C GLY A 69 -22.39 3.83 4.36
N THR A 70 -21.22 3.37 4.84
CA THR A 70 -20.61 3.85 6.09
C THR A 70 -19.17 4.33 5.89
N LEU A 71 -18.72 4.54 4.65
CA LEU A 71 -17.40 5.11 4.39
C LEU A 71 -17.45 6.60 4.68
N ALA A 72 -16.53 7.03 5.54
CA ALA A 72 -16.31 8.42 5.88
C ALA A 72 -14.81 8.62 6.15
N ILE A 73 -14.29 9.77 5.73
CA ILE A 73 -12.94 10.17 6.10
C ILE A 73 -12.88 10.29 7.63
N LYS A 74 -11.83 9.72 8.23
CA LYS A 74 -11.67 9.75 9.68
C LYS A 74 -11.55 11.18 10.17
N GLN A 75 -12.03 11.44 11.37
CA GLN A 75 -11.76 12.71 12.05
C GLN A 75 -10.28 12.74 12.49
N PRO A 76 -9.70 13.94 12.68
CA PRO A 76 -8.39 14.08 13.30
C PRO A 76 -8.32 13.32 14.62
N LEU A 77 -7.18 12.69 14.89
CA LEU A 77 -6.96 12.02 16.18
C LEU A 77 -6.82 13.04 17.30
N GLU A 78 -7.12 12.60 18.52
CA GLU A 78 -6.71 13.32 19.73
C GLU A 78 -5.19 13.56 19.72
N THR A 79 -4.76 14.71 20.25
CA THR A 79 -3.35 15.15 20.17
C THR A 79 -2.36 14.09 20.67
N SER A 80 -2.69 13.38 21.74
CA SER A 80 -1.84 12.32 22.28
C SER A 80 -1.74 11.10 21.36
N ALA A 81 -2.86 10.69 20.75
CA ALA A 81 -2.91 9.57 19.81
C ALA A 81 -2.18 9.91 18.50
N GLN A 82 -2.32 11.15 18.01
CA GLN A 82 -1.57 11.62 16.86
C GLN A 82 -0.06 11.61 17.14
N ALA A 83 0.37 12.14 18.29
CA ALA A 83 1.79 12.14 18.67
C ALA A 83 2.38 10.73 18.79
N GLN A 84 1.61 9.75 19.26
CA GLN A 84 2.02 8.35 19.29
C GLN A 84 2.19 7.76 17.89
N LEU A 85 1.25 8.04 16.99
CA LEU A 85 1.33 7.61 15.60
C LEU A 85 2.55 8.24 14.90
N ASP A 86 2.78 9.54 15.08
CA ASP A 86 3.93 10.25 14.51
C ASP A 86 5.26 9.70 15.04
N ALA A 87 5.35 9.45 16.35
CA ALA A 87 6.53 8.88 16.99
C ALA A 87 6.84 7.47 16.44
N GLU A 88 5.81 6.66 16.24
CA GLU A 88 5.97 5.30 15.72
C GLU A 88 6.39 5.30 14.24
N VAL A 89 5.79 6.16 13.41
CA VAL A 89 6.20 6.37 12.02
C VAL A 89 7.65 6.84 11.95
N GLN A 90 8.06 7.75 12.83
CA GLN A 90 9.44 8.24 12.89
C GLN A 90 10.42 7.12 13.30
N ARG A 91 10.07 6.32 14.31
CA ARG A 91 10.88 5.17 14.75
C ARG A 91 11.08 4.16 13.63
N VAL A 92 10.00 3.76 12.96
CA VAL A 92 10.10 2.82 11.84
C VAL A 92 10.89 3.45 10.68
N SER A 93 10.68 4.74 10.38
CA SER A 93 11.48 5.45 9.37
C SER A 93 12.99 5.41 9.65
N GLU A 94 13.39 5.48 10.92
CA GLU A 94 14.79 5.37 11.33
C GLU A 94 15.37 3.98 11.09
N VAL A 95 14.61 2.93 11.43
CA VAL A 95 14.98 1.53 11.14
C VAL A 95 15.18 1.34 9.63
N LEU A 96 14.26 1.88 8.82
CA LEU A 96 14.32 1.76 7.36
C LEU A 96 15.50 2.52 6.76
N ARG A 97 15.84 3.70 7.31
CA ARG A 97 17.03 4.44 6.92
C ARG A 97 18.30 3.62 7.20
N THR A 98 18.45 3.13 8.42
CA THR A 98 19.60 2.31 8.84
C THR A 98 19.75 1.09 7.93
N TRP A 99 18.66 0.38 7.65
CA TRP A 99 18.65 -0.76 6.75
C TRP A 99 18.99 -0.39 5.29
N ALA A 100 18.47 0.73 4.79
CA ALA A 100 18.74 1.19 3.44
C ALA A 100 20.20 1.61 3.25
N ASP A 101 20.79 2.30 4.23
CA ASP A 101 22.19 2.72 4.22
C ASP A 101 23.14 1.51 4.24
N ALA A 102 22.80 0.44 4.99
CA ALA A 102 23.54 -0.81 4.97
C ALA A 102 23.39 -1.60 3.64
N CYS A 103 22.27 -1.42 2.94
CA CYS A 103 21.99 -2.10 1.67
C CYS A 103 22.57 -1.42 0.43
N ASP A 104 23.00 -0.16 0.52
CA ASP A 104 23.54 0.58 -0.62
C ASP A 104 25.08 0.67 -0.58
N PRO A 105 25.80 -0.29 -1.21
CA PRO A 105 27.24 -0.25 -1.28
C PRO A 105 27.80 0.89 -2.16
N GLN A 106 26.97 1.68 -2.86
CA GLN A 106 27.43 2.76 -3.75
C GLN A 106 27.91 4.04 -3.03
N THR A 107 28.20 3.99 -1.73
CA THR A 107 29.05 5.01 -1.07
C THR A 107 30.54 4.66 -1.09
N ALA A 108 30.93 3.49 -1.63
CA ALA A 108 32.32 3.18 -1.91
C ALA A 108 32.57 3.29 -3.42
N ASP A 109 33.46 4.19 -3.83
CA ASP A 109 33.88 4.56 -5.20
C ASP A 109 34.49 3.42 -6.06
N SER A 110 33.96 2.20 -6.00
CA SER A 110 34.51 1.03 -6.68
C SER A 110 33.69 0.72 -7.94
N GLU A 111 34.11 1.26 -9.08
CA GLU A 111 33.56 0.97 -10.41
C GLU A 111 33.65 -0.53 -10.82
N ASP A 112 34.34 -1.37 -10.05
CA ASP A 112 34.74 -2.72 -10.49
C ASP A 112 33.94 -3.92 -9.93
N THR A 113 32.85 -3.73 -9.18
CA THR A 113 32.14 -4.88 -8.54
C THR A 113 30.67 -5.03 -8.94
N ALA A 114 30.40 -5.25 -10.22
CA ALA A 114 29.06 -5.58 -10.73
C ALA A 114 28.61 -7.03 -10.45
N ALA A 115 29.47 -7.90 -9.89
CA ALA A 115 29.21 -9.36 -9.86
C ALA A 115 29.04 -10.01 -8.47
N ALA A 116 29.19 -9.29 -7.35
CA ALA A 116 29.36 -9.94 -6.03
C ALA A 116 28.24 -9.74 -4.99
N SER A 117 27.17 -8.97 -5.24
CA SER A 117 26.20 -8.64 -4.18
C SER A 117 25.04 -9.64 -4.04
N SER A 118 25.38 -10.93 -4.08
CA SER A 118 24.44 -12.03 -3.84
C SER A 118 24.48 -12.39 -2.35
N HIS A 119 23.38 -12.12 -1.64
CA HIS A 119 23.01 -12.76 -0.37
C HIS A 119 23.87 -12.55 0.89
N VAL A 120 24.65 -11.48 1.00
CA VAL A 120 25.18 -11.15 2.35
C VAL A 120 24.02 -10.68 3.23
N VAL A 121 23.70 -11.50 4.23
CA VAL A 121 22.78 -11.17 5.33
C VAL A 121 23.46 -10.08 6.15
N GLN A 122 22.79 -8.95 6.31
CA GLN A 122 23.31 -7.83 7.09
C GLN A 122 22.71 -7.88 8.50
N PRO A 123 23.42 -7.47 9.56
CA PRO A 123 22.86 -7.34 10.90
C PRO A 123 21.57 -6.52 10.95
N GLU A 124 21.47 -5.49 10.10
CA GLU A 124 20.31 -4.62 9.95
C GLU A 124 19.07 -5.34 9.42
N ASP A 125 19.23 -6.50 8.78
CA ASP A 125 18.09 -7.32 8.35
C ASP A 125 17.23 -7.75 9.55
N GLU A 126 17.85 -7.97 10.72
CA GLU A 126 17.15 -8.34 11.94
C GLU A 126 16.28 -7.20 12.48
N LEU A 127 16.69 -5.93 12.29
CA LEU A 127 15.89 -4.77 12.69
C LEU A 127 14.55 -4.75 11.95
N ILE A 128 14.55 -5.12 10.66
CA ILE A 128 13.32 -5.19 9.86
C ILE A 128 12.51 -6.42 10.23
N LYS A 129 13.15 -7.59 10.38
CA LYS A 129 12.47 -8.85 10.73
C LYS A 129 11.78 -8.81 12.09
N ASP A 130 12.28 -8.00 13.03
CA ASP A 130 11.69 -7.87 14.38
C ASP A 130 10.54 -6.84 14.45
N LEU A 131 10.31 -6.03 13.42
CA LEU A 131 9.19 -5.07 13.39
C LEU A 131 7.82 -5.69 13.72
N PRO A 132 7.44 -6.88 13.22
CA PRO A 132 6.17 -7.51 13.58
C PRO A 132 5.97 -7.72 15.09
N ASN A 133 7.05 -7.85 15.87
CA ASN A 133 6.98 -8.04 17.32
C ASN A 133 7.01 -6.71 18.10
N THR A 134 7.58 -5.66 17.51
CA THR A 134 7.77 -4.36 18.20
C THR A 134 6.71 -3.32 17.86
N LEU A 135 5.98 -3.50 16.75
CA LEU A 135 4.89 -2.60 16.38
C LEU A 135 3.74 -2.65 17.40
N PRO A 136 3.12 -1.51 17.73
CA PRO A 136 1.89 -1.47 18.51
C PRO A 136 0.80 -2.37 17.92
N VAL A 137 -0.06 -2.95 18.78
CA VAL A 137 -1.09 -3.93 18.37
C VAL A 137 -1.94 -3.42 17.21
N ALA A 138 -2.30 -2.13 17.21
CA ALA A 138 -3.09 -1.48 16.16
C ALA A 138 -2.47 -1.58 14.75
N TYR A 139 -1.15 -1.75 14.66
CA TYR A 139 -0.39 -1.84 13.41
C TYR A 139 0.28 -3.21 13.22
N SER A 140 0.15 -4.10 14.21
CA SER A 140 0.77 -5.43 14.21
C SER A 140 0.02 -6.44 13.35
N SER A 141 0.66 -7.58 13.11
CA SER A 141 0.06 -8.72 12.40
C SER A 141 -1.11 -9.36 13.14
N GLN A 142 -1.27 -9.13 14.45
CA GLN A 142 -2.33 -9.73 15.27
C GLN A 142 -3.74 -9.34 14.81
N THR A 143 -3.86 -8.21 14.13
CA THR A 143 -5.13 -7.72 13.58
C THR A 143 -5.48 -8.36 12.23
N TYR A 144 -4.56 -9.11 11.61
CA TYR A 144 -4.85 -9.85 10.38
C TYR A 144 -5.37 -11.24 10.69
N THR A 145 -6.49 -11.57 10.06
CA THR A 145 -7.02 -12.95 10.08
C THR A 145 -6.30 -13.87 9.08
N ARG A 146 -5.62 -13.29 8.07
CA ARG A 146 -5.00 -14.02 6.97
C ARG A 146 -3.71 -13.34 6.57
N LEU A 147 -2.61 -14.08 6.55
CA LEU A 147 -1.35 -13.63 5.95
C LEU A 147 -1.19 -14.22 4.54
N PRO A 148 -0.49 -13.54 3.62
CA PRO A 148 -0.34 -14.02 2.26
C PRO A 148 0.26 -15.43 2.18
N ALA A 149 -0.06 -16.15 1.10
CA ALA A 149 0.52 -17.46 0.84
C ALA A 149 2.05 -17.40 0.85
N GLN A 150 2.70 -18.39 1.48
CA GLN A 150 4.16 -18.50 1.60
C GLN A 150 4.83 -17.34 2.36
N HIS A 151 4.12 -16.56 3.19
CA HIS A 151 4.75 -15.44 3.92
C HIS A 151 5.98 -15.86 4.74
N ALA A 152 5.98 -17.07 5.31
CA ALA A 152 7.11 -17.61 6.07
C ALA A 152 8.38 -17.85 5.22
N SER A 153 8.24 -18.03 3.89
CA SER A 153 9.37 -18.26 2.98
C SER A 153 10.06 -16.96 2.53
N TYR A 154 9.47 -15.80 2.84
CA TYR A 154 9.97 -14.49 2.45
C TYR A 154 10.08 -13.61 3.71
N PRO A 155 11.24 -13.58 4.38
CA PRO A 155 11.37 -13.02 5.74
C PRO A 155 10.99 -11.54 5.82
N PHE A 156 11.15 -10.78 4.73
CA PHE A 156 10.81 -9.36 4.68
C PHE A 156 9.34 -9.10 4.32
N ARG A 157 8.57 -10.11 3.90
CA ARG A 157 7.21 -9.92 3.38
C ARG A 157 6.24 -9.39 4.42
N LEU A 158 6.21 -10.00 5.60
CA LEU A 158 5.34 -9.53 6.67
C LEU A 158 5.76 -8.13 7.17
N PRO A 159 7.04 -7.87 7.52
CA PRO A 159 7.50 -6.53 7.85
C PRO A 159 7.09 -5.47 6.82
N SER A 160 7.29 -5.75 5.54
CA SER A 160 6.92 -4.87 4.43
C SER A 160 5.45 -4.44 4.48
N ILE A 161 4.56 -5.41 4.69
CA ILE A 161 3.11 -5.20 4.74
C ILE A 161 2.74 -4.33 5.94
N LEU A 162 3.35 -4.59 7.10
CA LEU A 162 3.07 -3.82 8.32
C LEU A 162 3.61 -2.38 8.24
N ILE A 163 4.78 -2.19 7.62
CA ILE A 163 5.32 -0.86 7.33
C ILE A 163 4.37 -0.11 6.40
N ALA A 164 3.97 -0.72 5.27
CA ALA A 164 3.04 -0.10 4.32
C ALA A 164 1.72 0.28 5.00
N ARG A 165 1.22 -0.56 5.91
CA ARG A 165 0.04 -0.27 6.71
C ARG A 165 0.22 0.92 7.65
N LEU A 166 1.27 0.94 8.47
CA LEU A 166 1.54 2.04 9.39
C LEU A 166 1.61 3.36 8.63
N PHE A 167 2.36 3.38 7.52
CA PHE A 167 2.58 4.59 6.71
C PHE A 167 1.29 5.02 6.01
N LEU A 168 0.49 4.10 5.47
CA LEU A 168 -0.79 4.45 4.86
C LEU A 168 -1.77 5.00 5.90
N ILE A 169 -1.86 4.38 7.08
CA ILE A 169 -2.70 4.90 8.16
C ILE A 169 -2.29 6.32 8.52
N HIS A 170 -0.99 6.59 8.67
CA HIS A 170 -0.48 7.93 8.92
C HIS A 170 -0.84 8.91 7.80
N ALA A 171 -0.57 8.54 6.55
CA ALA A 171 -0.84 9.39 5.39
C ALA A 171 -2.32 9.76 5.23
N MET A 172 -3.23 8.84 5.58
CA MET A 172 -4.68 9.00 5.47
C MET A 172 -5.35 9.53 6.74
N THR A 173 -4.59 9.76 7.83
CA THR A 173 -5.14 10.31 9.07
C THR A 173 -5.03 11.82 9.02
N PRO A 174 -6.15 12.57 9.09
CA PRO A 174 -6.08 14.02 9.09
C PRO A 174 -5.28 14.55 10.27
N SER A 175 -4.35 15.45 9.99
CA SER A 175 -3.49 16.11 10.98
C SER A 175 -3.09 17.50 10.46
N PRO A 176 -2.43 18.34 11.28
CA PRO A 176 -1.88 19.61 10.80
C PRO A 176 -0.94 19.47 9.59
N THR A 177 -0.26 18.33 9.45
CA THR A 177 0.67 18.03 8.35
C THR A 177 0.06 17.21 7.21
N ASN A 178 -1.17 16.72 7.40
CA ASN A 178 -1.91 15.85 6.49
C ASN A 178 -3.33 16.40 6.34
N THR A 179 -3.48 17.42 5.49
CA THR A 179 -4.77 18.09 5.31
C THR A 179 -5.73 17.23 4.49
N LEU A 180 -7.03 17.55 4.55
CA LEU A 180 -8.04 16.87 3.72
C LEU A 180 -7.74 16.99 2.23
N ASP A 181 -7.24 18.14 1.78
CA ASP A 181 -6.85 18.36 0.38
C ASP A 181 -5.72 17.41 -0.04
N GLU A 182 -4.75 17.15 0.84
CA GLU A 182 -3.66 16.22 0.56
C GLU A 182 -4.13 14.77 0.52
N ILE A 183 -5.06 14.40 1.40
CA ILE A 183 -5.70 13.09 1.38
C ILE A 183 -6.49 12.89 0.09
N GLN A 184 -7.25 13.89 -0.36
CA GLN A 184 -7.97 13.86 -1.65
C GLN A 184 -7.02 13.79 -2.85
N ARG A 185 -5.85 14.44 -2.79
CA ARG A 185 -4.82 14.29 -3.83
C ARG A 185 -4.32 12.84 -3.90
N LEU A 186 -4.08 12.20 -2.76
CA LEU A 186 -3.66 10.79 -2.72
C LEU A 186 -4.77 9.86 -3.25
N GLU A 187 -6.03 10.15 -2.93
CA GLU A 187 -7.18 9.46 -3.51
C GLU A 187 -7.19 9.55 -5.04
N THR A 188 -6.95 10.75 -5.57
CA THR A 188 -6.88 10.99 -7.02
C THR A 188 -5.74 10.20 -7.66
N ILE A 189 -4.58 10.12 -7.00
CA ILE A 189 -3.44 9.31 -7.46
C ILE A 189 -3.83 7.82 -7.49
N PHE A 190 -4.54 7.33 -6.47
CA PHE A 190 -5.01 5.95 -6.46
C PHE A 190 -6.09 5.68 -7.52
N ALA A 191 -6.97 6.65 -7.79
CA ALA A 191 -8.00 6.54 -8.81
C ALA A 191 -7.42 6.50 -10.23
N GLY A 192 -6.28 7.16 -10.46
CA GLY A 192 -5.58 7.14 -11.74
C GLY A 192 -4.70 5.91 -11.99
N TYR A 193 -4.67 4.94 -11.07
CA TYR A 193 -3.86 3.74 -11.24
C TYR A 193 -4.57 2.71 -12.15
N GLU A 194 -3.99 2.49 -13.34
CA GLU A 194 -4.45 1.50 -14.32
C GLU A 194 -3.71 0.16 -14.14
N GLY A 195 -3.95 -0.51 -13.01
CA GLY A 195 -3.39 -1.84 -12.72
C GLY A 195 -4.29 -3.00 -13.16
N PRO A 196 -3.75 -4.23 -13.17
CA PRO A 196 -4.52 -5.43 -13.48
C PRO A 196 -5.60 -5.73 -12.42
N ASP A 197 -5.40 -5.26 -11.19
CA ASP A 197 -6.36 -5.40 -10.11
C ASP A 197 -7.01 -4.03 -9.85
N PRO A 198 -8.34 -3.87 -10.09
CA PRO A 198 -9.01 -2.60 -9.89
C PRO A 198 -9.02 -2.23 -8.40
N TRP A 199 -8.80 -0.96 -8.11
CA TRP A 199 -8.82 -0.45 -6.75
C TRP A 199 -10.12 0.29 -6.46
N TRP A 200 -10.46 0.36 -5.18
CA TRP A 200 -11.52 1.26 -4.72
C TRP A 200 -10.93 2.35 -3.82
N PRO A 201 -10.36 3.43 -4.38
CA PRO A 201 -9.68 4.49 -3.64
C PRO A 201 -10.41 4.99 -2.39
N PRO A 202 -11.75 5.17 -2.38
CA PRO A 202 -12.47 5.61 -1.19
C PRO A 202 -12.24 4.71 0.04
N LYS A 203 -12.08 3.40 -0.16
CA LYS A 203 -11.76 2.45 0.91
C LYS A 203 -10.38 2.72 1.53
N TYR A 204 -9.38 2.98 0.68
CA TYR A 204 -8.01 3.21 1.11
C TYR A 204 -7.90 4.47 1.95
N VAL A 205 -8.65 5.50 1.57
CA VAL A 205 -8.73 6.77 2.30
C VAL A 205 -9.49 6.64 3.61
N CYS A 206 -10.68 6.05 3.58
CA CYS A 206 -11.58 6.03 4.74
C CYS A 206 -11.21 4.95 5.76
N ARG A 207 -10.68 3.81 5.29
CA ARG A 207 -10.39 2.62 6.12
C ARG A 207 -8.99 2.06 5.84
N PRO A 208 -7.93 2.90 5.92
CA PRO A 208 -6.56 2.50 5.61
C PRO A 208 -6.03 1.40 6.52
N GLY A 209 -6.64 1.15 7.68
CA GLY A 209 -6.25 0.12 8.64
C GLY A 209 -6.98 -1.21 8.48
N ASP A 210 -8.00 -1.29 7.62
CA ASP A 210 -8.83 -2.48 7.42
C ASP A 210 -8.49 -3.22 6.12
N LEU A 211 -7.47 -2.78 5.40
CA LEU A 211 -7.03 -3.44 4.17
C LEU A 211 -6.42 -4.81 4.48
N SER A 212 -6.52 -5.70 3.51
CA SER A 212 -5.88 -7.01 3.56
C SER A 212 -4.38 -6.89 3.32
N PRO A 213 -3.57 -7.87 3.78
CA PRO A 213 -2.14 -7.90 3.47
C PRO A 213 -1.81 -7.86 1.98
N GLY A 214 -2.67 -8.44 1.14
CA GLY A 214 -2.56 -8.40 -0.31
C GLY A 214 -2.74 -7.00 -0.89
N GLU A 215 -3.74 -6.26 -0.43
CA GLU A 215 -3.95 -4.86 -0.82
C GLU A 215 -2.75 -3.98 -0.43
N TYR A 216 -2.16 -4.17 0.75
CA TYR A 216 -0.91 -3.47 1.11
C TYR A 216 0.26 -3.86 0.23
N ALA A 217 0.44 -5.15 -0.07
CA ALA A 217 1.51 -5.61 -0.95
C ALA A 217 1.39 -5.00 -2.35
N MET A 218 0.16 -4.80 -2.84
CA MET A 218 -0.13 -4.16 -4.12
C MET A 218 0.13 -2.65 -4.09
N LEU A 219 -0.39 -1.93 -3.08
CA LEU A 219 -0.12 -0.49 -2.88
C LEU A 219 1.37 -0.16 -2.88
N SER A 220 2.14 -1.03 -2.23
CA SER A 220 3.58 -0.91 -2.09
C SER A 220 4.30 -0.82 -3.45
N GLN A 221 3.74 -1.46 -4.49
CA GLN A 221 4.26 -1.39 -5.86
C GLN A 221 3.93 -0.07 -6.56
N VAL A 222 2.74 0.49 -6.29
CA VAL A 222 2.27 1.71 -6.94
C VAL A 222 2.86 2.96 -6.35
N LEU A 223 3.02 3.01 -5.02
CA LEU A 223 3.68 4.14 -4.37
C LEU A 223 5.10 4.36 -4.90
N VAL A 224 5.80 3.28 -5.30
CA VAL A 224 7.08 3.38 -6.03
C VAL A 224 6.92 4.07 -7.38
N VAL A 225 5.94 3.64 -8.19
CA VAL A 225 5.70 4.17 -9.53
C VAL A 225 5.27 5.64 -9.49
N SER A 226 4.33 5.98 -8.61
CA SER A 226 3.80 7.34 -8.47
C SER A 226 4.87 8.33 -7.98
N SER A 227 5.71 7.91 -7.03
CA SER A 227 6.83 8.75 -6.59
C SER A 227 7.86 8.95 -7.70
N MET A 228 8.18 7.92 -8.49
CA MET A 228 9.06 8.10 -9.65
C MET A 228 8.49 9.11 -10.67
N ALA A 229 7.17 9.12 -10.87
CA ALA A 229 6.52 10.10 -11.73
C ALA A 229 6.58 11.52 -11.11
N ALA A 230 6.32 11.66 -9.81
CA ALA A 230 6.41 12.94 -9.10
C ALA A 230 7.84 13.50 -9.07
N ILE A 231 8.86 12.66 -8.87
CA ILE A 231 10.27 13.03 -8.96
C ILE A 231 10.62 13.55 -10.36
N ARG A 232 10.12 12.88 -11.41
CA ARG A 232 10.34 13.32 -12.81
C ARG A 232 9.61 14.64 -13.13
N ALA A 233 8.42 14.85 -12.57
CA ALA A 233 7.64 16.06 -12.77
C ALA A 233 8.23 17.27 -12.01
N GLY A 234 8.61 17.06 -10.75
CA GLY A 234 9.19 18.09 -9.87
C GLY A 234 10.68 18.40 -10.12
N GLY A 235 11.33 17.73 -11.08
CA GLY A 235 12.68 18.06 -11.53
C GLY A 235 12.73 19.21 -12.55
N LYS A 236 11.58 19.77 -12.93
CA LYS A 236 11.46 20.86 -13.93
C LYS A 236 10.82 22.14 -13.40
N GLU A 237 10.45 22.22 -12.12
CA GLU A 237 9.88 23.47 -11.60
C GLU A 237 10.98 24.53 -11.49
N LYS A 238 10.81 25.56 -12.33
CA LYS A 238 11.66 26.75 -12.42
C LYS A 238 11.56 27.55 -11.12
N GLY A 239 12.69 27.70 -10.44
CA GLY A 239 12.89 28.70 -9.40
C GLY A 239 13.10 28.09 -8.02
N ASP A 240 14.36 28.13 -7.56
CA ASP A 240 14.76 27.88 -6.17
C ASP A 240 14.21 29.00 -5.25
N GLU A 241 12.89 29.22 -5.21
CA GLU A 241 12.30 29.94 -4.09
C GLU A 241 12.30 29.00 -2.89
N GLU A 242 12.84 29.48 -1.76
CA GLU A 242 13.02 28.74 -0.50
C GLU A 242 11.74 27.98 -0.11
N VAL A 243 11.68 26.72 -0.49
CA VAL A 243 10.68 25.78 0.00
C VAL A 243 10.95 25.61 1.50
N GLY A 244 10.09 26.22 2.33
CA GLY A 244 10.22 26.24 3.78
C GLY A 244 10.51 24.84 4.37
N GLY A 245 11.29 24.80 5.45
CA GLY A 245 11.89 23.57 5.99
C GLY A 245 10.95 22.41 6.34
N GLU A 246 9.63 22.64 6.38
CA GLU A 246 8.62 21.61 6.60
C GLU A 246 8.34 20.77 5.34
N ALA A 247 8.34 21.39 4.15
CA ALA A 247 8.11 20.71 2.89
C ALA A 247 9.32 19.82 2.48
N TRP A 248 10.53 20.19 2.88
CA TRP A 248 11.72 19.33 2.75
C TRP A 248 11.58 18.01 3.53
N LYS A 249 11.07 18.08 4.78
CA LYS A 249 10.90 16.88 5.62
C LYS A 249 9.92 15.89 5.01
N LYS A 250 8.84 16.40 4.40
CA LYS A 250 7.84 15.62 3.66
C LYS A 250 8.44 14.96 2.41
N ARG A 251 9.15 15.72 1.57
CA ARG A 251 9.82 15.17 0.37
C ARG A 251 10.86 14.10 0.71
N ALA A 252 11.63 14.30 1.78
CA ALA A 252 12.59 13.31 2.26
C ALA A 252 11.91 12.03 2.79
N PHE A 253 10.72 12.15 3.40
CA PHE A 253 9.92 11.01 3.82
C PHE A 253 9.43 10.18 2.62
N ASP A 254 8.83 10.83 1.62
CA ASP A 254 8.32 10.16 0.41
C ASP A 254 9.44 9.42 -0.35
N MET A 255 10.61 10.05 -0.47
CA MET A 255 11.79 9.45 -1.11
C MET A 255 12.30 8.20 -0.37
N ARG A 256 12.27 8.22 0.98
CA ARG A 256 12.73 7.09 1.81
C ARG A 256 11.78 5.90 1.70
N PHE A 257 10.46 6.15 1.75
CA PHE A 257 9.48 5.08 1.57
C PHE A 257 9.63 4.42 0.20
N VAL A 258 9.90 5.19 -0.85
CA VAL A 258 10.03 4.68 -2.22
C VAL A 258 11.32 3.91 -2.43
N ARG A 259 12.45 4.42 -1.92
CA ARG A 259 13.74 3.70 -1.95
C ARG A 259 13.65 2.40 -1.17
N LEU A 260 12.99 2.43 -0.01
CA LEU A 260 12.68 1.23 0.75
C LEU A 260 11.89 0.24 -0.10
N MET A 261 10.79 0.66 -0.72
CA MET A 261 9.96 -0.25 -1.48
C MET A 261 10.72 -0.88 -2.67
N GLN A 262 11.67 -0.16 -3.27
CA GLN A 262 12.58 -0.70 -4.28
C GLN A 262 13.56 -1.74 -3.70
N LEU A 263 14.17 -1.45 -2.54
CA LEU A 263 15.06 -2.38 -1.83
C LEU A 263 14.30 -3.63 -1.39
N MET A 264 13.10 -3.45 -0.85
CA MET A 264 12.22 -4.54 -0.48
C MET A 264 11.86 -5.34 -1.73
N LYS A 265 11.48 -4.77 -2.88
CA LYS A 265 11.23 -5.58 -4.08
C LYS A 265 12.39 -6.51 -4.45
N ARG A 266 13.65 -6.07 -4.29
CA ARG A 266 14.84 -6.91 -4.53
C ARG A 266 14.98 -8.03 -3.49
N ARG A 267 14.77 -7.73 -2.20
CA ARG A 267 14.90 -8.68 -1.07
C ARG A 267 13.62 -9.50 -0.78
N PHE A 268 12.47 -9.10 -1.30
CA PHE A 268 11.17 -9.71 -1.08
C PHE A 268 11.01 -10.97 -1.94
N MET A 269 11.75 -11.05 -3.05
CA MET A 269 11.78 -12.21 -3.93
C MET A 269 12.88 -13.21 -3.56
N THR A 270 13.80 -12.85 -2.66
CA THR A 270 14.82 -13.78 -2.16
C THR A 270 14.20 -14.70 -1.11
N LYS A 271 14.14 -16.00 -1.44
CA LYS A 271 13.77 -17.03 -0.47
C LYS A 271 14.89 -17.19 0.55
N SER A 272 14.52 -17.46 1.79
CA SER A 272 15.44 -17.92 2.84
C SER A 272 16.06 -19.26 2.50
#